data_AF-B3XN26-F1
#
_entry.id   AF-B3XN26-F1
#
_cell.length_a   1.000
_cell.length_b   1.000
_cell.length_c   1.000
_cell.angle_alpha   90.00
_cell.angle_beta   90.00
_cell.angle_gamma   90.00
#
_symmetry.space_group_name_H-M   'P 1'
#
loop_
_entity.id
_entity.type
_entity.pdbx_description
1 polymer ?
#
loop_
_entity_poly.entity_id
_entity_poly.type
_entity_poly.pdbx_seq_one_letter_code
_entity_poly.pdbx_strand_id
1 'polypeptide(L)'
;MIKVIKQSWIFRVILIALMLIAIEIPPFAVNFALRYSKTNQLIVDGFMALFICLMLAIIWWAHLTYEAYNQLGQPAGIRVGWIIGGYLAIVLGMDILSYLNQLIYHQTETANNAALGSMLGHNQVITIVFCFSAVVLSPIAEEFIFRGTLTNMFFKRGNIWPKVILSGVIFSTGHMSTNPISFLMYAYMGMVLAYVYLRTDDIRNSIAIHMINNAIAMYVLLIQVI
;
A
#
# COMPACT_ATOMS: atom_id res chain seq x y z
N MET A 1 -18.91 28.36 -0.93
CA MET A 1 -17.64 28.19 -1.67
C MET A 1 -16.93 26.87 -1.36
N ILE A 2 -16.55 26.59 -0.11
CA ILE A 2 -15.76 25.39 0.27
C ILE A 2 -16.46 24.06 -0.09
N LYS A 3 -17.78 23.95 0.08
CA LYS A 3 -18.56 22.75 -0.27
C LYS A 3 -18.62 22.48 -1.78
N VAL A 4 -18.55 23.53 -2.60
CA VAL A 4 -18.54 23.45 -4.07
C VAL A 4 -17.13 23.08 -4.58
N ILE A 5 -16.08 23.61 -3.95
CA ILE A 5 -14.68 23.26 -4.26
C ILE A 5 -14.41 21.77 -3.99
N LYS A 6 -14.91 21.20 -2.88
CA LYS A 6 -14.83 19.76 -2.59
C LYS A 6 -15.52 18.87 -3.64
N GLN A 7 -16.43 19.43 -4.45
CA GLN A 7 -17.17 18.69 -5.47
C GLN A 7 -16.53 18.74 -6.86
N SER A 8 -15.62 19.67 -7.14
CA SER A 8 -14.95 19.78 -8.44
C SER A 8 -14.10 18.54 -8.75
N TRP A 9 -14.14 18.07 -10.00
CA TRP A 9 -13.32 16.94 -10.45
C TRP A 9 -11.82 17.26 -10.34
N ILE A 10 -11.43 18.51 -10.62
CA ILE A 10 -10.03 18.97 -10.54
C ILE A 10 -9.52 18.84 -9.10
N PHE A 11 -10.33 19.26 -8.13
CA PHE A 11 -9.96 19.16 -6.72
C PHE A 11 -9.74 17.70 -6.30
N ARG A 12 -10.59 16.78 -6.75
CA ARG A 12 -10.45 15.33 -6.46
C ARG A 12 -9.14 14.77 -7.01
N VAL A 13 -8.78 15.15 -8.24
CA VAL A 13 -7.52 14.71 -8.85
C VAL A 13 -6.31 15.28 -8.12
N ILE A 14 -6.33 16.59 -7.79
CA ILE A 14 -5.25 17.21 -7.01
C ILE A 14 -5.11 16.55 -5.65
N LEU A 15 -6.24 16.28 -4.97
CA LEU A 15 -6.23 15.63 -3.66
C LEU A 15 -5.59 14.24 -3.71
N ILE A 16 -5.97 13.41 -4.67
CA ILE A 16 -5.34 12.09 -4.86
C ILE A 16 -3.85 12.25 -5.19
N ALA A 17 -3.48 13.14 -6.11
CA ALA A 17 -2.08 13.37 -6.45
C ALA A 17 -1.24 13.76 -5.22
N LEU A 18 -1.77 14.62 -4.34
CA LEU A 18 -1.12 14.99 -3.09
C LEU A 18 -0.99 13.81 -2.13
N MET A 19 -2.00 12.93 -2.05
CA MET A 19 -1.92 11.71 -1.23
C MET A 19 -0.87 10.73 -1.75
N LEU A 20 -0.78 10.56 -3.07
CA LEU A 20 0.24 9.73 -3.71
C LEU A 20 1.63 10.31 -3.51
N ILE A 21 1.80 11.64 -3.55
CA ILE A 21 3.10 12.26 -3.24
C ILE A 21 3.42 12.07 -1.75
N ALA A 22 2.45 12.26 -0.86
CA ALA A 22 2.66 12.19 0.57
C ALA A 22 3.11 10.80 1.04
N ILE A 23 2.57 9.73 0.45
CA ILE A 23 2.92 8.35 0.86
C ILE A 23 4.37 7.96 0.48
N GLU A 24 4.97 8.64 -0.49
CA GLU A 24 6.37 8.44 -0.90
C GLU A 24 7.38 9.23 -0.04
N ILE A 25 6.92 10.13 0.84
CA ILE A 25 7.79 10.95 1.68
C ILE A 25 8.52 10.14 2.76
N PRO A 26 7.86 9.24 3.52
CA PRO A 26 8.51 8.56 4.64
C PRO A 26 9.75 7.73 4.26
N PRO A 27 9.81 6.99 3.14
CA PRO A 27 11.04 6.31 2.69
C PRO A 27 12.29 7.20 2.63
N PHE A 28 12.16 8.52 2.40
CA PHE A 28 13.31 9.42 2.46
C PHE A 28 13.93 9.48 3.87
N ALA A 29 13.12 9.48 4.93
CA ALA A 29 13.61 9.47 6.31
C ALA A 29 14.43 8.21 6.60
N VAL A 30 13.99 7.04 6.12
CA VAL A 30 14.74 5.78 6.23
C VAL A 30 16.08 5.89 5.49
N ASN A 31 16.08 6.42 4.26
CA ASN A 31 17.31 6.62 3.48
C ASN A 31 18.31 7.56 4.18
N PHE A 32 17.85 8.62 4.85
CA PHE A 32 18.73 9.46 5.66
C PHE A 32 19.23 8.74 6.90
N ALA A 33 18.37 7.98 7.62
CA ALA A 33 18.79 7.18 8.76
C ALA A 33 19.89 6.18 8.39
N LEU A 34 19.78 5.52 7.24
CA LEU A 34 20.76 4.54 6.76
C LEU A 34 22.17 5.13 6.59
N ARG A 35 22.30 6.42 6.23
CA ARG A 35 23.62 7.10 6.10
C ARG A 35 24.37 7.21 7.42
N TYR A 36 23.65 7.17 8.54
CA TYR A 36 24.20 7.29 9.90
C TYR A 36 24.11 5.98 10.69
N SER A 37 23.61 4.90 10.07
CA SER A 37 23.33 3.59 10.69
C SER A 37 24.50 3.00 11.49
N LYS A 38 25.74 3.29 11.08
CA LYS A 38 26.98 2.80 11.72
C LYS A 38 27.71 3.84 12.57
N THR A 39 27.32 5.12 12.49
CA THR A 39 28.12 6.23 13.04
C THR A 39 27.40 7.00 14.14
N ASN A 40 26.07 7.15 14.09
CA ASN A 40 25.34 7.96 15.04
C ASN A 40 23.90 7.46 15.28
N GLN A 41 23.70 6.73 16.38
CA GLN A 41 22.40 6.15 16.73
C GLN A 41 21.34 7.23 17.03
N LEU A 42 21.70 8.35 17.64
CA LEU A 42 20.74 9.42 17.95
C LEU A 42 20.11 10.01 16.68
N ILE A 43 20.89 10.14 15.61
CA ILE A 43 20.38 10.60 14.31
C ILE A 43 19.45 9.54 13.70
N VAL A 44 19.81 8.26 13.80
CA VAL A 44 18.95 7.14 13.35
C VAL A 44 17.60 7.19 14.08
N ASP A 45 17.61 7.26 15.40
CA ASP A 45 16.40 7.30 16.22
C ASP A 45 15.52 8.51 15.87
N GLY A 46 16.15 9.68 15.66
CA GLY A 46 15.45 10.89 15.23
C GLY A 46 14.74 10.74 13.88
N PHE A 47 15.41 10.17 12.87
CA PHE A 47 14.79 9.91 11.57
C PHE A 47 13.71 8.83 11.62
N MET A 48 13.89 7.79 12.44
CA MET A 48 12.86 6.75 12.61
C MET A 48 11.63 7.26 13.37
N ALA A 49 11.81 8.15 14.34
CA ALA A 49 10.70 8.85 14.98
C ALA A 49 9.94 9.76 13.97
N LEU A 50 10.67 10.52 13.15
CA LEU A 50 10.09 11.32 12.08
C LEU A 50 9.29 10.45 11.09
N PHE A 51 9.85 9.31 10.68
CA PHE A 51 9.19 8.34 9.81
C PHE A 51 7.82 7.89 10.35
N ILE A 52 7.77 7.50 11.64
CA ILE A 52 6.51 7.12 12.30
C ILE A 52 5.52 8.29 12.36
N CYS A 53 5.99 9.48 12.76
CA CYS A 53 5.13 10.67 12.82
C CYS A 53 4.51 10.99 11.45
N LEU A 54 5.29 10.91 10.38
CA LEU A 54 4.79 11.11 9.01
C LEU A 54 3.76 10.05 8.64
N MET A 55 4.03 8.77 8.91
CA MET A 55 3.07 7.69 8.62
C MET A 55 1.75 7.87 9.38
N LEU A 56 1.80 8.22 10.66
CA LEU A 56 0.58 8.47 11.44
C LEU A 56 -0.19 9.69 10.92
N ALA A 57 0.50 10.76 10.52
CA ALA A 57 -0.14 11.94 9.93
C ALA A 57 -0.81 11.61 8.59
N ILE A 58 -0.17 10.79 7.74
CA ILE A 58 -0.72 10.33 6.47
C ILE A 58 -1.94 9.44 6.72
N ILE A 59 -1.86 8.47 7.62
CA ILE A 59 -2.99 7.60 7.99
C ILE A 59 -4.16 8.42 8.49
N TRP A 60 -3.92 9.37 9.39
CA TRP A 60 -4.95 10.27 9.90
C TRP A 60 -5.63 11.06 8.78
N TRP A 61 -4.84 11.68 7.90
CA TRP A 61 -5.38 12.44 6.78
C TRP A 61 -6.14 11.57 5.77
N ALA A 62 -5.62 10.37 5.47
CA ALA A 62 -6.26 9.40 4.61
C ALA A 62 -7.58 8.91 5.19
N HIS A 63 -7.64 8.65 6.50
CA HIS A 63 -8.87 8.27 7.20
C HIS A 63 -9.94 9.36 7.14
N LEU A 64 -9.58 10.61 7.43
CA LEU A 64 -10.51 11.75 7.33
C LEU A 64 -11.08 11.90 5.91
N THR A 65 -10.25 11.65 4.90
CA THR A 65 -10.67 11.75 3.50
C THR A 65 -11.52 10.56 3.09
N TYR A 66 -11.18 9.36 3.56
CA TYR A 66 -12.02 8.18 3.40
C TYR A 66 -13.43 8.45 3.95
N GLU A 67 -13.57 8.93 5.19
CA GLU A 67 -14.87 9.25 5.79
C GLU A 67 -15.64 10.30 4.97
N ALA A 68 -14.93 11.30 4.41
CA ALA A 68 -15.55 12.34 3.60
C ALA A 68 -16.09 11.86 2.24
N TYR A 69 -15.52 10.79 1.67
CA TYR A 69 -15.88 10.26 0.36
C TYR A 69 -16.53 8.87 0.40
N ASN A 70 -16.63 8.25 1.58
CA ASN A 70 -17.18 6.91 1.73
C ASN A 70 -18.62 6.85 1.22
N GLN A 71 -18.86 5.99 0.22
CA GLN A 71 -20.20 5.72 -0.32
C GLN A 71 -20.82 4.46 0.31
N LEU A 72 -20.03 3.74 1.10
CA LEU A 72 -20.47 2.56 1.84
C LEU A 72 -21.09 3.04 3.16
N GLY A 73 -22.06 2.27 3.65
CA GLY A 73 -22.70 2.58 4.92
C GLY A 73 -21.81 2.25 6.11
N GLN A 74 -22.44 1.87 7.21
CA GLN A 74 -21.70 1.32 8.36
C GLN A 74 -20.91 0.07 7.96
N PRO A 75 -19.72 -0.15 8.52
CA PRO A 75 -18.90 -1.32 8.24
C PRO A 75 -19.68 -2.62 8.50
N ALA A 76 -19.79 -3.47 7.47
CA ALA A 76 -20.61 -4.68 7.53
C ALA A 76 -19.98 -5.82 8.36
N GLY A 77 -18.76 -5.64 8.86
CA GLY A 77 -18.04 -6.61 9.69
C GLY A 77 -16.95 -7.37 8.95
N ILE A 78 -16.11 -8.04 9.74
CA ILE A 78 -15.04 -8.91 9.24
C ILE A 78 -15.66 -10.20 8.69
N ARG A 79 -15.30 -10.56 7.46
CA ARG A 79 -15.77 -11.74 6.74
C ARG A 79 -14.58 -12.63 6.38
N VAL A 80 -14.25 -13.55 7.27
CA VAL A 80 -13.04 -14.40 7.17
C VAL A 80 -12.97 -15.17 5.85
N GLY A 81 -14.09 -15.68 5.33
CA GLY A 81 -14.11 -16.37 4.03
C GLY A 81 -13.63 -15.49 2.86
N TRP A 82 -13.95 -14.19 2.88
CA TRP A 82 -13.46 -13.23 1.88
C TRP A 82 -11.99 -12.88 2.08
N ILE A 83 -11.52 -12.85 3.33
CA ILE A 83 -10.10 -12.65 3.64
C ILE A 83 -9.27 -13.81 3.09
N ILE A 84 -9.66 -15.05 3.41
CA ILE A 84 -8.97 -16.25 2.94
C ILE A 84 -9.03 -16.33 1.40
N GLY A 85 -10.22 -16.18 0.82
CA GLY A 85 -10.38 -16.25 -0.64
C GLY A 85 -9.61 -15.16 -1.38
N GLY A 86 -9.60 -13.93 -0.85
CA GLY A 86 -8.84 -12.81 -1.41
C GLY A 86 -7.33 -13.03 -1.32
N TYR A 87 -6.85 -13.52 -0.17
CA TYR A 87 -5.43 -13.87 -0.01
C TYR A 87 -4.99 -14.98 -0.96
N LEU A 88 -5.77 -16.07 -1.07
CA LEU A 88 -5.49 -17.16 -2.02
C LEU A 88 -5.50 -16.67 -3.47
N ALA A 89 -6.41 -15.77 -3.84
CA ALA A 89 -6.42 -15.16 -5.16
C ALA A 89 -5.13 -14.36 -5.42
N ILE A 90 -4.69 -13.54 -4.46
CA ILE A 90 -3.42 -12.80 -4.55
C ILE A 90 -2.26 -13.79 -4.78
N VAL A 91 -2.12 -14.82 -3.93
CA VAL A 91 -1.02 -15.80 -4.04
C VAL A 91 -1.02 -16.47 -5.43
N LEU A 92 -2.15 -17.02 -5.86
CA LEU A 92 -2.23 -17.71 -7.14
C LEU A 92 -1.90 -16.80 -8.33
N GLY A 93 -2.40 -15.57 -8.34
CA GLY A 93 -2.09 -14.63 -9.41
C GLY A 93 -0.65 -14.15 -9.38
N MET A 94 -0.10 -13.92 -8.18
CA MET A 94 1.31 -13.51 -8.02
C MET A 94 2.27 -14.62 -8.43
N ASP A 95 1.98 -15.90 -8.12
CA ASP A 95 2.80 -17.03 -8.55
C ASP A 95 2.84 -17.16 -10.07
N ILE A 96 1.68 -17.06 -10.73
CA ILE A 96 1.59 -17.11 -12.19
C ILE A 96 2.37 -15.94 -12.81
N LEU A 97 2.15 -14.72 -12.33
CA LEU A 97 2.82 -13.53 -12.86
C LEU A 97 4.32 -13.54 -12.57
N SER A 98 4.74 -14.04 -11.41
CA SER A 98 6.16 -14.22 -11.06
C SER A 98 6.84 -15.21 -12.00
N TYR A 99 6.22 -16.35 -12.27
CA TYR A 99 6.72 -17.32 -13.26
C TYR A 99 6.86 -16.70 -14.66
N LEU A 100 5.86 -15.93 -15.11
CA LEU A 100 5.93 -15.22 -16.40
C LEU A 100 7.03 -14.16 -16.41
N ASN A 101 7.23 -13.43 -15.30
CA ASN A 101 8.27 -12.43 -15.16
C ASN A 101 9.67 -13.07 -15.26
N GLN A 102 9.85 -14.23 -14.63
CA GLN A 102 11.09 -15.00 -14.73
C GLN A 102 11.31 -15.55 -16.14
N LEU A 103 10.27 -16.05 -16.80
CA LEU A 103 10.36 -16.62 -18.14
C LEU A 103 10.71 -15.56 -19.21
N ILE A 104 10.08 -14.39 -19.13
CA ILE A 104 10.17 -13.35 -20.18
C ILE A 104 11.27 -12.32 -19.88
N TYR A 105 11.42 -11.91 -18.62
CA TYR A 105 12.35 -10.84 -18.20
C TYR A 105 13.50 -11.34 -17.33
N HIS A 106 13.56 -12.63 -17.01
CA HIS A 106 14.62 -13.23 -16.18
C HIS A 106 14.76 -12.60 -14.79
N GLN A 107 13.66 -12.07 -14.25
CA GLN A 107 13.59 -11.46 -12.92
C GLN A 107 12.80 -12.35 -11.96
N THR A 108 13.46 -12.80 -10.89
CA THR A 108 12.85 -13.61 -9.81
C THR A 108 12.27 -12.78 -8.69
N GLU A 109 12.56 -11.48 -8.66
CA GLU A 109 12.00 -10.50 -7.72
C GLU A 109 11.70 -9.17 -8.41
N THR A 110 10.88 -8.34 -7.79
CA THR A 110 10.58 -6.98 -8.28
C THR A 110 11.62 -5.98 -7.75
N ALA A 111 11.82 -4.88 -8.48
CA ALA A 111 12.68 -3.78 -8.03
C ALA A 111 12.22 -3.18 -6.69
N ASN A 112 10.91 -3.18 -6.44
CA ASN A 112 10.36 -2.78 -5.15
C ASN A 112 10.86 -3.68 -4.01
N ASN A 113 10.74 -5.01 -4.15
CA ASN A 113 11.17 -5.94 -3.11
C ASN A 113 12.69 -5.88 -2.88
N ALA A 114 13.47 -5.78 -3.97
CA ALA A 114 14.91 -5.61 -3.88
C ALA A 114 15.30 -4.33 -3.12
N ALA A 115 14.62 -3.21 -3.39
CA ALA A 115 14.87 -1.97 -2.67
C ALA A 115 14.49 -2.07 -1.18
N LEU A 116 13.36 -2.71 -0.85
CA LEU A 116 12.99 -2.97 0.55
C LEU A 116 14.05 -3.82 1.25
N GLY A 117 14.57 -4.85 0.59
CA GLY A 117 15.62 -5.73 1.13
C GLY A 117 16.91 -4.97 1.45
N SER A 118 17.27 -4.01 0.60
CA SER A 118 18.45 -3.15 0.79
C SER A 118 18.37 -2.24 2.03
N MET A 119 17.19 -2.05 2.62
CA MET A 119 17.00 -1.22 3.82
C MET A 119 17.11 -2.02 5.14
N LEU A 120 17.15 -3.35 5.06
CA LEU A 120 17.17 -4.24 6.22
C LEU A 120 18.61 -4.60 6.65
N GLY A 121 18.80 -5.06 7.89
CA GLY A 121 20.07 -5.63 8.37
C GLY A 121 21.18 -4.62 8.68
N HIS A 122 21.04 -3.35 8.32
CA HIS A 122 22.05 -2.31 8.57
C HIS A 122 22.04 -1.77 10.01
N ASN A 123 20.86 -1.67 10.63
CA ASN A 123 20.67 -1.19 12.00
C ASN A 123 19.38 -1.80 12.56
N GLN A 124 19.39 -2.20 13.84
CA GLN A 124 18.27 -2.89 14.47
C GLN A 124 17.02 -2.00 14.57
N VAL A 125 17.16 -0.73 14.91
CA VAL A 125 16.02 0.20 15.04
C VAL A 125 15.38 0.45 13.68
N ILE A 126 16.19 0.69 12.64
CA ILE A 126 15.70 0.84 11.27
C ILE A 126 14.91 -0.41 10.85
N THR A 127 15.50 -1.59 11.03
CA THR A 127 14.89 -2.87 10.65
C THR A 127 13.53 -3.07 11.35
N ILE A 128 13.47 -2.91 12.68
CA ILE A 128 12.24 -3.14 13.46
C ILE A 128 11.13 -2.16 13.03
N VAL A 129 11.45 -0.87 12.99
CA VAL A 129 10.47 0.18 12.70
C VAL A 129 9.97 0.08 11.26
N PHE A 130 10.88 -0.19 10.33
CA PHE A 130 10.53 -0.36 8.92
C PHE A 130 9.67 -1.60 8.68
N CYS A 131 10.04 -2.76 9.25
CA CYS A 131 9.25 -3.98 9.15
C CYS A 131 7.84 -3.78 9.73
N PHE A 132 7.74 -3.19 10.92
CA PHE A 132 6.44 -2.88 11.52
C PHE A 132 5.60 -1.97 10.60
N SER A 133 6.20 -0.93 10.04
CA SER A 133 5.49 -0.02 9.14
C SER A 133 5.05 -0.72 7.86
N ALA A 134 5.93 -1.47 7.19
CA ALA A 134 5.62 -2.15 5.93
C ALA A 134 4.51 -3.19 6.09
N VAL A 135 4.39 -3.82 7.26
CA VAL A 135 3.38 -4.84 7.57
C VAL A 135 2.08 -4.23 8.10
N VAL A 136 2.13 -3.10 8.80
CA VAL A 136 0.97 -2.53 9.51
C VAL A 136 0.59 -1.16 9.00
N LEU A 137 1.47 -0.17 9.14
CA LEU A 137 1.15 1.23 8.87
C LEU A 137 0.93 1.50 7.37
N SER A 138 1.80 0.99 6.52
CA SER A 138 1.71 1.15 5.06
C SER A 138 0.42 0.53 4.51
N PRO A 139 0.07 -0.74 4.80
CA PRO A 139 -1.23 -1.29 4.40
C PRO A 139 -2.42 -0.43 4.85
N ILE A 140 -2.44 0.05 6.10
CA ILE A 140 -3.55 0.90 6.58
C ILE A 140 -3.64 2.20 5.77
N ALA A 141 -2.51 2.90 5.58
CA ALA A 141 -2.47 4.14 4.80
C ALA A 141 -2.92 3.92 3.35
N GLU A 142 -2.36 2.89 2.71
CA GLU A 142 -2.64 2.53 1.32
C GLU A 142 -4.11 2.15 1.14
N GLU A 143 -4.67 1.30 2.00
CA GLU A 143 -6.10 0.94 1.91
C GLU A 143 -7.00 2.17 2.02
N PHE A 144 -6.75 3.10 2.96
CA PHE A 144 -7.54 4.33 3.05
C PHE A 144 -7.43 5.20 1.79
N ILE A 145 -6.25 5.29 1.17
CA ILE A 145 -6.03 6.09 -0.04
C ILE A 145 -6.65 5.41 -1.26
N PHE A 146 -6.28 4.17 -1.56
CA PHE A 146 -6.62 3.50 -2.82
C PHE A 146 -8.02 2.86 -2.80
N ARG A 147 -8.49 2.37 -1.65
CA ARG A 147 -9.79 1.68 -1.50
C ARG A 147 -10.79 2.60 -0.85
N GLY A 148 -10.47 3.19 0.30
CA GLY A 148 -11.36 4.12 0.97
C GLY A 148 -11.69 5.34 0.11
N THR A 149 -10.66 6.05 -0.34
CA THR A 149 -10.81 7.35 -0.99
C THR A 149 -10.98 7.22 -2.50
N LEU A 150 -9.94 6.77 -3.21
CA LEU A 150 -9.88 6.72 -4.68
C LEU A 150 -11.08 5.97 -5.29
N THR A 151 -11.38 4.79 -4.76
CA THR A 151 -12.46 3.93 -5.26
C THR A 151 -13.85 4.56 -5.09
N ASN A 152 -14.05 5.40 -4.08
CA ASN A 152 -15.34 6.07 -3.84
C ASN A 152 -15.40 7.49 -4.39
N MET A 153 -14.29 8.01 -4.94
CA MET A 153 -14.22 9.41 -5.34
C MET A 153 -14.73 9.67 -6.77
N PHE A 154 -14.55 8.75 -7.71
CA PHE A 154 -14.78 9.02 -9.14
C PHE A 154 -16.01 8.34 -9.75
N PHE A 155 -16.49 7.25 -9.14
CA PHE A 155 -17.58 6.45 -9.69
C PHE A 155 -18.74 6.28 -8.71
N LYS A 156 -19.94 6.05 -9.24
CA LYS A 156 -21.14 5.70 -8.45
C LYS A 156 -20.96 4.34 -7.77
N ARG A 157 -21.65 4.11 -6.65
CA ARG A 157 -21.53 2.90 -5.82
C ARG A 157 -21.59 1.58 -6.62
N GLY A 158 -22.54 1.47 -7.55
CA GLY A 158 -22.75 0.24 -8.34
C GLY A 158 -21.71 -0.06 -9.42
N ASN A 159 -20.80 0.86 -9.75
CA ASN A 159 -19.84 0.67 -10.82
C ASN A 159 -18.59 -0.09 -10.33
N ILE A 160 -18.74 -1.37 -10.04
CA ILE A 160 -17.71 -2.19 -9.38
C ILE A 160 -16.43 -2.29 -10.24
N TRP A 161 -16.54 -2.63 -11.53
CA TRP A 161 -15.34 -2.90 -12.36
C TRP A 161 -14.47 -1.67 -12.65
N PRO A 162 -15.02 -0.50 -13.05
CA PRO A 162 -14.20 0.70 -13.23
C PRO A 162 -13.47 1.11 -11.94
N LYS A 163 -14.11 0.93 -10.79
CA LYS A 163 -13.56 1.15 -9.46
C LYS A 163 -12.37 0.23 -9.17
N VAL A 164 -12.54 -1.07 -9.41
CA VAL A 164 -11.50 -2.09 -9.23
C VAL A 164 -10.29 -1.79 -10.12
N ILE A 165 -10.52 -1.57 -11.42
CA ILE A 165 -9.46 -1.31 -12.40
C ILE A 165 -8.71 -0.02 -12.05
N LEU A 166 -9.43 1.07 -11.73
CA LEU A 166 -8.81 2.34 -11.34
C LEU A 166 -7.93 2.16 -10.10
N SER A 167 -8.45 1.48 -9.07
CA SER A 167 -7.70 1.27 -7.83
C SER A 167 -6.42 0.47 -8.08
N GLY A 168 -6.50 -0.64 -8.82
CA GLY A 168 -5.33 -1.47 -9.13
C GLY A 168 -4.29 -0.75 -9.98
N VAL A 169 -4.70 -0.09 -11.05
CA VAL A 169 -3.77 0.65 -11.94
C VAL A 169 -3.02 1.73 -11.17
N ILE A 170 -3.74 2.57 -10.40
CA ILE A 170 -3.10 3.66 -9.63
C ILE A 170 -2.26 3.11 -8.47
N PHE A 171 -2.68 2.04 -7.81
CA PHE A 171 -1.89 1.35 -6.79
C PHE A 171 -0.54 0.88 -7.33
N SER A 172 -0.52 0.31 -8.53
CA SER A 172 0.72 -0.13 -9.16
C SER A 172 1.70 1.00 -9.47
N THR A 173 1.23 2.25 -9.64
CA THR A 173 2.14 3.38 -9.94
C THR A 173 3.01 3.78 -8.76
N GLY A 174 2.57 3.50 -7.53
CA GLY A 174 3.38 3.70 -6.32
C GLY A 174 4.35 2.55 -6.04
N HIS A 175 4.36 1.51 -6.87
CA HIS A 175 5.24 0.36 -6.69
C HIS A 175 6.29 0.35 -7.81
N MET A 176 7.57 0.36 -7.42
CA MET A 176 8.69 0.37 -8.37
C MET A 176 8.63 -0.81 -9.33
N SER A 177 8.12 -0.54 -10.54
CA SER A 177 7.88 -1.52 -11.59
C SER A 177 8.82 -1.24 -12.76
N THR A 178 9.64 -2.22 -13.14
CA THR A 178 10.64 -2.06 -14.22
C THR A 178 10.19 -2.63 -15.55
N ASN A 179 9.09 -3.41 -15.56
CA ASN A 179 8.53 -4.01 -16.76
C ASN A 179 7.00 -4.18 -16.64
N PRO A 180 6.27 -4.43 -17.76
CA PRO A 180 4.82 -4.60 -17.75
C PRO A 180 4.28 -5.71 -16.84
N ILE A 181 5.00 -6.82 -16.66
CA ILE A 181 4.57 -7.92 -15.78
C ILE A 181 4.69 -7.51 -14.32
N SER A 182 5.80 -6.87 -13.92
CA SER A 182 5.96 -6.33 -12.56
C SER A 182 4.89 -5.28 -12.22
N PHE A 183 4.50 -4.44 -13.19
CA PHE A 183 3.35 -3.53 -13.04
C PHE A 183 2.05 -4.31 -12.87
N LEU A 184 1.83 -5.33 -13.71
CA LEU A 184 0.63 -6.16 -13.64
C LEU A 184 0.51 -6.91 -12.30
N MET A 185 1.62 -7.31 -11.68
CA MET A 185 1.63 -7.93 -10.34
C MET A 185 1.00 -7.01 -9.28
N TYR A 186 1.48 -5.77 -9.19
CA TYR A 186 0.93 -4.80 -8.23
C TYR A 186 -0.49 -4.37 -8.61
N ALA A 187 -0.77 -4.17 -9.90
CA ALA A 187 -2.11 -3.85 -10.36
C ALA A 187 -3.11 -4.96 -10.02
N TYR A 188 -2.73 -6.22 -10.21
CA TYR A 188 -3.54 -7.39 -9.88
C TYR A 188 -3.85 -7.46 -8.38
N MET A 189 -2.83 -7.34 -7.53
CA MET A 189 -3.01 -7.32 -6.07
C MET A 189 -3.96 -6.18 -5.65
N GLY A 190 -3.74 -4.96 -6.17
CA GLY A 190 -4.61 -3.82 -5.91
C GLY A 190 -6.05 -4.03 -6.37
N MET A 191 -6.26 -4.71 -7.51
CA MET A 191 -7.59 -5.07 -8.01
C MET A 191 -8.29 -6.09 -7.09
N VAL A 192 -7.59 -7.12 -6.61
CA VAL A 192 -8.18 -8.11 -5.69
C VAL A 192 -8.60 -7.44 -4.38
N LEU A 193 -7.74 -6.61 -3.81
CA LEU A 193 -8.02 -5.85 -2.58
C LEU A 193 -9.23 -4.91 -2.75
N ALA A 194 -9.28 -4.15 -3.85
CA ALA A 194 -10.43 -3.31 -4.17
C ALA A 194 -11.73 -4.10 -4.37
N TYR A 195 -11.65 -5.27 -5.00
CA TYR A 195 -12.81 -6.14 -5.18
C TYR A 195 -13.32 -6.66 -3.83
N VAL A 196 -12.44 -7.16 -2.96
CA VAL A 196 -12.85 -7.63 -1.61
C VAL A 196 -13.49 -6.50 -0.81
N TYR A 197 -12.89 -5.31 -0.82
CA TYR A 197 -13.46 -4.13 -0.17
C TYR A 197 -14.91 -3.86 -0.63
N LEU A 198 -15.14 -3.80 -1.95
CA LEU A 198 -16.47 -3.53 -2.53
C LEU A 198 -17.47 -4.67 -2.31
N ARG A 199 -17.03 -5.93 -2.17
CA ARG A 199 -17.91 -7.08 -1.94
C ARG A 199 -18.25 -7.28 -0.46
N THR A 200 -17.37 -6.84 0.43
CA THR A 200 -17.55 -6.98 1.88
C THR A 200 -18.21 -5.76 2.51
N ASP A 201 -18.26 -4.63 1.80
CA ASP A 201 -18.70 -3.33 2.32
C ASP A 201 -17.93 -2.89 3.58
N ASP A 202 -16.68 -3.34 3.74
CA ASP A 202 -15.87 -3.08 4.93
C ASP A 202 -14.36 -3.11 4.60
N ILE A 203 -13.70 -1.98 4.77
CA ILE A 203 -12.28 -1.78 4.45
C ILE A 203 -11.35 -2.67 5.28
N ARG A 204 -11.78 -3.08 6.48
CA ARG A 204 -10.99 -3.92 7.38
C ARG A 204 -10.66 -5.28 6.78
N ASN A 205 -11.52 -5.82 5.91
CA ASN A 205 -11.24 -7.08 5.21
C ASN A 205 -10.06 -6.93 4.23
N SER A 206 -10.01 -5.81 3.50
CA SER A 206 -8.92 -5.50 2.59
C SER A 206 -7.61 -5.22 3.33
N ILE A 207 -7.68 -4.42 4.42
CA ILE A 207 -6.55 -4.17 5.33
C ILE A 207 -5.98 -5.49 5.86
N ALA A 208 -6.83 -6.40 6.34
CA ALA A 208 -6.37 -7.68 6.87
C ALA A 208 -5.64 -8.53 5.81
N ILE A 209 -6.19 -8.64 4.60
CA ILE A 209 -5.52 -9.37 3.50
C ILE A 209 -4.16 -8.74 3.20
N HIS A 210 -4.11 -7.42 3.09
CA HIS A 210 -2.89 -6.70 2.74
C HIS A 210 -1.82 -6.85 3.83
N MET A 211 -2.19 -6.71 5.10
CA MET A 211 -1.28 -6.96 6.24
C MET A 211 -0.76 -8.40 6.24
N ILE A 212 -1.61 -9.40 5.98
CA ILE A 212 -1.17 -10.81 5.89
C ILE A 212 -0.18 -10.99 4.73
N ASN A 213 -0.49 -10.45 3.56
CA ASN A 213 0.38 -10.53 2.39
C ASN A 213 1.76 -9.89 2.67
N ASN A 214 1.77 -8.69 3.24
CA ASN A 214 3.01 -7.99 3.56
C ASN A 214 3.76 -8.64 4.72
N ALA A 215 3.08 -9.22 5.71
CA ALA A 215 3.73 -9.97 6.79
C ALA A 215 4.51 -11.17 6.24
N ILE A 216 3.89 -11.93 5.33
CA ILE A 216 4.51 -13.11 4.73
C ILE A 216 5.65 -12.70 3.80
N ALA A 217 5.44 -11.68 2.94
CA ALA A 217 6.49 -11.16 2.07
C ALA A 217 7.69 -10.61 2.87
N MET A 218 7.44 -9.85 3.94
CA MET A 218 8.47 -9.31 4.82
C MET A 218 9.20 -10.42 5.58
N TYR A 219 8.50 -11.46 6.03
CA TYR A 219 9.13 -12.63 6.64
C TYR A 219 10.10 -13.32 5.68
N VAL A 220 9.67 -13.57 4.43
CA VAL A 220 10.52 -14.17 3.39
C VAL A 220 11.73 -13.27 3.08
N LEU A 221 11.55 -11.95 3.07
CA LEU A 221 12.65 -11.03 2.84
C LEU A 221 13.65 -11.01 4.00
N LEU A 222 13.18 -11.05 5.25
CA LEU A 222 14.04 -11.05 6.44
C LEU A 222 14.95 -12.29 6.51
N ILE A 223 14.43 -13.47 6.17
CA ILE A 223 15.24 -14.71 6.16
C ILE A 223 16.29 -14.74 5.06
N GLN A 224 16.20 -13.86 4.06
CA GLN A 224 17.19 -13.75 2.97
C GLN A 224 18.30 -12.75 3.30
N VAL A 225 18.04 -11.80 4.21
CA VAL A 225 18.95 -10.68 4.52
C VAL A 225 19.70 -10.86 5.84
N ILE A 226 19.16 -11.67 6.77
CA ILE A 226 19.78 -12.01 8.07
C ILE A 226 20.56 -13.32 7.96
#